data_AF-A0A2I0SR17-F1
#
_entry.id   AF-A0A2I0SR17-F1
#
_cell.length_a   1.000
_cell.length_b   1.000
_cell.length_c   1.000
_cell.angle_alpha   90.00
_cell.angle_beta   90.00
_cell.angle_gamma   90.00
#
_symmetry.space_group_name_H-M   'P 1'
#
loop_
_entity.id
_entity.type
_entity.pdbx_description
1 polymer ?
#
loop_
_entity_poly.entity_id
_entity_poly.type
_entity_poly.pdbx_seq_one_letter_code
_entity_poly.pdbx_strand_id
1 'polypeptide(L)'
;MGLWRVFYADWQMECCGTPFSVGDEVTWPLLLDEGGETLGGGWSGAIAEITATAEHVRDDGAEMRVLRADDGLVVALSADPGDGAASDGDGTWPGPGRRVTRSGLLTVERHGARWPETTGTVRTIHLVRQDFAEIAPGSRTREPVPASRSSEAVDRCPKWFGGGGVGVLAELHVPGPHP
;
A
#
# COMPACT_ATOMS: atom_id res chain seq x y z
N MET A 1 -3.93 14.43 -11.62
CA MET A 1 -2.47 14.36 -11.40
C MET A 1 -2.26 14.41 -9.90
N GLY A 2 -1.56 13.42 -9.35
CA GLY A 2 -1.26 13.33 -7.93
C GLY A 2 0.10 12.69 -7.67
N LEU A 3 0.67 12.99 -6.50
CA LEU A 3 1.90 12.39 -6.02
C LEU A 3 1.56 11.53 -4.79
N TRP A 4 1.81 10.23 -4.90
CA TRP A 4 1.37 9.24 -3.92
C TRP A 4 2.54 8.47 -3.35
N ARG A 5 2.58 8.29 -2.03
CA ARG A 5 3.58 7.45 -1.37
C ARG A 5 3.08 6.02 -1.32
N VAL A 6 3.77 5.13 -2.02
CA VAL A 6 3.42 3.71 -2.14
C VAL A 6 4.51 2.87 -1.48
N PHE A 7 4.11 2.00 -0.58
CA PHE A 7 5.00 1.02 0.03
C PHE A 7 4.99 -0.29 -0.77
N TYR A 8 6.17 -0.79 -1.11
CA TYR A 8 6.35 -2.09 -1.73
C TYR A 8 7.20 -2.96 -0.79
N ALA A 9 6.55 -3.95 -0.18
CA ALA A 9 7.18 -4.87 0.75
C ALA A 9 8.32 -5.68 0.11
N ASP A 10 9.36 -5.95 0.90
CA ASP A 10 10.50 -6.80 0.55
C ASP A 10 10.06 -8.16 0.02
N TRP A 11 9.24 -8.89 0.76
CA TRP A 11 8.83 -10.27 0.42
C TRP A 11 8.03 -10.33 -0.89
N GLN A 12 7.20 -9.32 -1.17
CA GLN A 12 6.50 -9.23 -2.45
C GLN A 12 7.46 -8.87 -3.58
N MET A 13 8.40 -7.94 -3.33
CA MET A 13 9.43 -7.57 -4.30
C MET A 13 10.31 -8.78 -4.62
N GLU A 14 10.74 -9.54 -3.61
CA GLU A 14 11.59 -10.72 -3.70
C GLU A 14 10.88 -11.89 -4.40
N CYS A 15 9.62 -12.17 -4.05
CA CYS A 15 8.86 -13.29 -4.61
C CYS A 15 8.43 -13.04 -6.07
N CYS A 16 7.68 -11.95 -6.31
CA CYS A 16 7.01 -11.72 -7.60
C CYS A 16 7.31 -10.35 -8.22
N GLY A 17 7.99 -9.46 -7.51
CA GLY A 17 8.25 -8.11 -7.99
C GLY A 17 9.32 -8.00 -9.07
N THR A 18 9.26 -6.89 -9.80
CA THR A 18 10.28 -6.46 -10.75
C THR A 18 10.95 -5.20 -10.20
N PRO A 19 12.29 -5.19 -10.05
CA PRO A 19 13.04 -4.00 -9.65
C PRO A 19 12.77 -2.83 -10.59
N PHE A 20 12.65 -1.64 -10.03
CA PHE A 20 12.39 -0.39 -10.74
C PHE A 20 13.36 0.70 -10.28
N SER A 21 13.48 1.76 -11.06
CA SER A 21 14.37 2.89 -10.84
C SER A 21 13.58 4.20 -10.82
N VAL A 22 14.19 5.25 -10.27
CA VAL A 22 13.64 6.60 -10.41
C VAL A 22 13.54 6.95 -11.90
N GLY A 23 12.38 7.46 -12.31
CA GLY A 23 12.06 7.78 -13.71
C GLY A 23 11.32 6.67 -14.46
N ASP A 24 11.27 5.44 -13.92
CA ASP A 24 10.52 4.35 -14.56
C ASP A 24 9.01 4.61 -14.49
N GLU A 25 8.31 4.25 -15.56
CA GLU A 25 6.87 4.07 -15.54
C GLU A 25 6.55 2.67 -15.01
N VAL A 26 5.65 2.61 -14.03
CA VAL A 26 5.26 1.37 -13.35
C VAL A 26 3.75 1.27 -13.29
N THR A 27 3.26 0.04 -13.36
CA THR A 27 1.86 -0.31 -13.16
C THR A 27 1.77 -1.25 -11.96
N TRP A 28 1.11 -0.79 -10.91
CA TRP A 28 1.03 -1.50 -9.63
C TRP A 28 -0.42 -1.73 -9.21
N PRO A 29 -0.79 -2.96 -8.82
CA PRO A 29 -2.00 -3.21 -8.05
C PRO A 29 -1.85 -2.59 -6.66
N LEU A 30 -2.65 -1.57 -6.35
CA LEU A 30 -2.57 -0.87 -5.08
C LEU A 30 -3.67 -1.32 -4.13
N LEU A 31 -3.31 -1.49 -2.86
CA LEU A 31 -4.20 -1.77 -1.75
C LEU A 31 -4.09 -0.64 -0.71
N LEU A 32 -5.21 -0.21 -0.14
CA LEU A 32 -5.22 0.69 1.01
C LEU A 32 -5.27 -0.13 2.29
N ASP A 33 -4.19 -0.08 3.07
CA ASP A 33 -4.15 -0.56 4.44
C ASP A 33 -4.55 0.56 5.40
N GLU A 34 -5.81 0.55 5.83
CA GLU A 34 -6.40 1.54 6.75
C GLU A 34 -5.90 1.35 8.20
N GLY A 35 -5.44 0.15 8.56
CA GLY A 35 -4.97 -0.16 9.91
C GLY A 35 -3.53 0.30 10.18
N GLY A 36 -2.71 0.43 9.13
CA GLY A 36 -1.30 0.81 9.27
C GLY A 36 -0.47 -0.16 10.12
N GLU A 37 -1.04 -1.32 10.44
CA GLU A 37 -0.44 -2.37 11.27
C GLU A 37 0.42 -3.33 10.46
N THR A 38 0.24 -3.37 9.14
CA THR A 38 0.93 -4.31 8.21
C THR A 38 2.46 -4.27 8.35
N LEU A 39 3.00 -3.19 8.94
CA LEU A 39 4.43 -2.98 9.14
C LEU A 39 4.75 -2.44 10.55
N GLY A 40 3.94 -2.79 11.54
CA GLY A 40 4.25 -2.51 12.93
C GLY A 40 3.96 -1.08 13.41
N GLY A 41 3.09 -0.35 12.72
CA GLY A 41 2.66 1.00 13.12
C GLY A 41 3.71 2.11 12.89
N GLY A 42 3.38 3.35 13.25
CA GLY A 42 4.31 4.50 13.18
C GLY A 42 4.57 5.07 11.77
N TRP A 43 3.69 4.79 10.81
CA TRP A 43 3.82 5.24 9.41
C TRP A 43 3.15 6.60 9.12
N SER A 44 2.96 7.46 10.13
CA SER A 44 2.17 8.69 10.01
C SER A 44 2.59 9.61 8.85
N GLY A 45 3.88 9.66 8.51
CA GLY A 45 4.39 10.44 7.37
C GLY A 45 4.16 9.82 5.98
N ALA A 46 3.66 8.59 5.91
CA ALA A 46 3.37 7.86 4.68
C ALA A 46 1.87 7.54 4.50
N ILE A 47 1.03 7.98 5.44
CA ILE A 47 -0.42 7.85 5.34
C ILE A 47 -0.92 8.76 4.22
N ALA A 48 -1.59 8.16 3.24
CA ALA A 48 -2.31 8.86 2.20
C ALA A 48 -3.73 9.19 2.69
N GLU A 49 -4.21 10.40 2.42
CA GLU A 49 -5.63 10.74 2.50
C GLU A 49 -6.20 10.76 1.08
N ILE A 50 -7.23 9.96 0.83
CA ILE A 50 -7.79 9.71 -0.50
C ILE A 50 -9.25 10.13 -0.47
N THR A 51 -9.60 11.13 -1.27
CA THR A 51 -10.99 11.46 -1.56
C THR A 51 -11.34 10.96 -2.96
N ALA A 52 -12.24 9.99 -3.03
CA ALA A 52 -12.48 9.22 -4.24
C ALA A 52 -13.94 8.73 -4.33
N THR A 53 -14.33 8.33 -5.53
CA THR A 53 -15.59 7.63 -5.76
C THR A 53 -15.41 6.16 -5.41
N ALA A 54 -16.29 5.62 -4.57
CA ALA A 54 -16.30 4.21 -4.21
C ALA A 54 -17.09 3.37 -5.23
N GLU A 55 -16.51 2.25 -5.65
CA GLU A 55 -17.11 1.30 -6.59
C GLU A 55 -17.02 -0.13 -6.04
N HIS A 56 -17.99 -0.96 -6.42
CA HIS A 56 -17.93 -2.41 -6.23
C HIS A 56 -17.61 -3.06 -7.56
N VAL A 57 -16.46 -3.72 -7.63
CA VAL A 57 -16.04 -4.48 -8.80
C VAL A 57 -16.20 -5.96 -8.49
N ARG A 58 -16.90 -6.68 -9.36
CA ARG A 58 -16.99 -8.15 -9.28
C ARG A 58 -16.14 -8.74 -10.39
N ASP A 59 -15.18 -9.58 -10.03
CA ASP A 59 -14.37 -10.35 -10.96
C ASP A 59 -14.26 -11.79 -10.49
N ASP A 60 -14.58 -12.74 -11.36
CA ASP A 60 -14.56 -14.20 -11.10
C ASP A 60 -15.12 -14.65 -9.73
N GLY A 61 -16.21 -14.01 -9.28
CA GLY A 61 -16.87 -14.30 -8.00
C GLY A 61 -16.25 -13.63 -6.76
N ALA A 62 -15.12 -12.94 -6.90
CA ALA A 62 -14.57 -12.07 -5.87
C ALA A 62 -15.20 -10.67 -5.97
N GLU A 63 -15.73 -10.17 -4.85
CA GLU A 63 -16.24 -8.80 -4.74
C GLU A 63 -15.16 -7.92 -4.11
N MET A 64 -14.69 -6.94 -4.87
CA MET A 64 -13.66 -5.99 -4.47
C MET A 64 -14.25 -4.59 -4.34
N ARG A 65 -13.84 -3.89 -3.30
CA ARG A 65 -14.13 -2.46 -3.14
C ARG A 65 -12.97 -1.67 -3.73
N VAL A 66 -13.28 -0.72 -4.60
CA VAL A 66 -12.29 0.09 -5.32
C VAL A 66 -12.58 1.56 -5.10
N LEU A 67 -11.55 2.34 -4.81
CA LEU A 67 -11.60 3.79 -4.82
C LEU A 67 -10.97 4.32 -6.10
N ARG A 68 -11.68 5.21 -6.80
CA ARG A 68 -11.17 5.97 -7.95
C ARG A 68 -11.12 7.45 -7.62
N ALA A 69 -9.91 7.98 -7.51
CA ALA A 69 -9.71 9.40 -7.29
C ALA A 69 -9.69 10.17 -8.61
N ASP A 70 -10.07 11.44 -8.56
CA ASP A 70 -10.12 12.34 -9.72
C ASP A 70 -8.75 12.59 -10.35
N ASP A 71 -7.68 12.25 -9.63
CA ASP A 71 -6.31 12.48 -10.05
C ASP A 71 -5.65 11.30 -10.76
N GLY A 72 -6.39 10.20 -10.95
CA GLY A 72 -5.97 8.99 -11.65
C GLY A 72 -5.65 7.81 -10.72
N LEU A 73 -5.58 8.01 -9.40
CA LEU A 73 -5.32 6.93 -8.46
C LEU A 73 -6.48 5.93 -8.43
N VAL A 74 -6.17 4.65 -8.59
CA VAL A 74 -7.10 3.53 -8.42
C VAL A 74 -6.53 2.57 -7.38
N VAL A 75 -7.27 2.35 -6.30
CA VAL A 75 -6.80 1.53 -5.18
C VAL A 75 -7.90 0.59 -4.72
N ALA A 76 -7.56 -0.67 -4.46
CA ALA A 76 -8.43 -1.61 -3.78
C ALA A 76 -8.43 -1.34 -2.28
N LEU A 77 -9.53 -1.60 -1.62
CA LEU A 77 -9.57 -1.64 -0.16
C LEU A 77 -9.34 -3.08 0.27
N SER A 78 -8.51 -3.28 1.31
CA SER A 78 -8.43 -4.60 1.95
C SER A 78 -9.84 -5.04 2.30
N ALA A 79 -10.20 -6.27 1.90
CA ALA A 79 -11.42 -6.87 2.40
C ALA A 79 -11.33 -6.86 3.93
N ASP A 80 -12.42 -6.43 4.57
CA ASP A 80 -12.58 -6.41 6.01
C ASP A 80 -12.04 -7.72 6.61
N PRO A 81 -11.07 -7.70 7.55
CA PRO A 81 -10.62 -8.90 8.24
C PRO A 81 -11.73 -9.37 9.19
N GLY A 82 -12.75 -9.99 8.62
CA GLY A 82 -13.85 -10.59 9.35
C GLY A 82 -14.84 -9.59 9.93
N ASP A 83 -16.07 -10.05 10.07
CA ASP A 83 -17.08 -9.43 10.90
C ASP A 83 -16.48 -9.00 12.27
N GLY A 84 -16.26 -7.69 12.45
CA GLY A 84 -16.05 -7.09 13.76
C GLY A 84 -14.69 -6.44 14.00
N ALA A 85 -14.47 -5.23 13.48
CA ALA A 85 -13.61 -4.25 14.12
C ALA A 85 -14.16 -2.82 13.95
N ALA A 86 -14.56 -2.24 15.10
CA ALA A 86 -14.87 -0.83 15.39
C ALA A 86 -15.33 0.08 14.22
N SER A 87 -16.65 0.14 14.08
CA SER A 87 -17.37 1.04 13.18
C SER A 87 -17.50 2.43 13.79
N ASP A 88 -16.76 3.42 13.28
CA ASP A 88 -17.16 4.82 13.45
C ASP A 88 -18.16 5.19 12.35
N GLY A 89 -19.44 4.98 12.66
CA GLY A 89 -20.60 5.46 11.89
C GLY A 89 -21.14 4.47 10.86
N ASP A 90 -22.19 3.74 11.27
CA ASP A 90 -23.07 2.88 10.45
C ASP A 90 -22.29 1.99 9.45
N GLY A 91 -21.93 0.76 9.84
CA GLY A 91 -21.18 -0.24 9.06
C GLY A 91 -21.74 -0.61 7.67
N THR A 92 -22.63 0.20 7.13
CA THR A 92 -23.03 0.29 5.73
C THR A 92 -21.95 0.98 4.91
N TRP A 93 -21.21 0.21 4.10
CA TRP A 93 -20.37 0.78 3.05
C TRP A 93 -21.23 1.72 2.17
N PRO A 94 -20.78 2.96 1.91
CA PRO A 94 -21.52 3.87 1.05
C PRO A 94 -21.76 3.23 -0.32
N GLY A 95 -23.01 3.28 -0.78
CA GLY A 95 -23.38 2.70 -2.07
C GLY A 95 -22.49 3.18 -3.22
N PRO A 96 -22.33 2.37 -4.28
CA PRO A 96 -21.45 2.69 -5.40
C PRO A 96 -21.77 4.06 -5.99
N GLY A 97 -20.74 4.81 -6.39
CA GLY A 97 -20.87 6.17 -6.93
C GLY A 97 -20.86 7.28 -5.87
N ARG A 98 -20.78 6.95 -4.58
CA ARG A 98 -20.64 7.94 -3.51
C ARG A 98 -19.17 8.33 -3.32
N ARG A 99 -18.92 9.63 -3.14
CA ARG A 99 -17.61 10.12 -2.72
C ARG A 99 -17.36 9.83 -1.25
N VAL A 100 -16.18 9.32 -0.96
CA VAL A 100 -15.68 8.98 0.37
C VAL A 100 -14.29 9.53 0.57
N THR A 101 -13.94 9.80 1.82
CA THR A 101 -12.56 10.08 2.23
C THR A 101 -12.07 8.92 3.08
N ARG A 102 -10.88 8.39 2.76
CA ARG A 102 -10.19 7.32 3.49
C ARG A 102 -8.75 7.68 3.73
N SER A 103 -8.18 7.16 4.81
CA SER A 103 -6.78 7.34 5.17
C SER A 103 -6.13 6.00 5.41
N GLY A 104 -4.93 5.80 4.87
CA GLY A 104 -4.19 4.55 5.04
C GLY A 104 -2.86 4.54 4.30
N LEU A 105 -2.11 3.47 4.47
CA LEU A 105 -0.89 3.23 3.71
C LEU A 105 -1.26 2.62 2.35
N LEU A 106 -0.78 3.21 1.26
CA LEU A 106 -0.86 2.58 -0.05
C LEU A 106 0.21 1.50 -0.14
N THR A 107 -0.20 0.26 -0.33
CA THR A 107 0.71 -0.88 -0.48
C THR A 107 0.54 -1.51 -1.85
N VAL A 108 1.61 -2.07 -2.41
CA VAL A 108 1.50 -2.91 -3.61
C VAL A 108 0.95 -4.28 -3.19
N GLU A 109 -0.08 -4.81 -3.87
CA GLU A 109 -0.58 -6.16 -3.63
C GLU A 109 -0.56 -7.03 -4.89
N ARG A 110 0.39 -7.96 -4.98
CA ARG A 110 0.52 -8.89 -6.12
C ARG A 110 0.00 -10.31 -5.85
N HIS A 111 -0.39 -10.61 -4.62
CA HIS A 111 -0.92 -11.91 -4.21
C HIS A 111 -2.45 -11.85 -4.07
N GLY A 112 -3.11 -12.96 -4.39
CA GLY A 112 -4.56 -13.09 -4.29
C GLY A 112 -5.30 -12.72 -5.58
N ALA A 113 -6.31 -11.87 -5.45
CA ALA A 113 -7.21 -11.51 -6.54
C ALA A 113 -6.54 -10.60 -7.59
N ARG A 114 -7.19 -10.45 -8.75
CA ARG A 114 -6.78 -9.48 -9.76
C ARG A 114 -7.24 -8.09 -9.34
N TRP A 115 -6.37 -7.38 -8.62
CA TRP A 115 -6.64 -6.02 -8.17
C TRP A 115 -6.58 -5.01 -9.32
N PRO A 116 -7.34 -3.90 -9.26
CA PRO A 116 -7.16 -2.80 -10.19
C PRO A 116 -5.74 -2.22 -10.05
N GLU A 117 -5.18 -1.80 -11.18
CA GLU A 117 -3.82 -1.27 -11.24
C GLU A 117 -3.82 0.25 -11.41
N THR A 118 -2.85 0.90 -10.77
CA THR A 118 -2.50 2.30 -11.00
C THR A 118 -1.19 2.37 -11.77
N THR A 119 -1.17 3.18 -12.83
CA THR A 119 0.06 3.48 -13.58
C THR A 119 0.58 4.86 -13.21
N GLY A 120 1.90 4.99 -13.02
CA GLY A 120 2.55 6.27 -12.77
C GLY A 120 4.06 6.22 -12.94
N THR A 121 4.70 7.38 -12.83
CA THR A 121 6.17 7.52 -12.91
C THR A 121 6.78 7.58 -11.52
N VAL A 122 7.78 6.77 -11.26
CA VAL A 122 8.53 6.78 -9.99
C VAL A 122 9.37 8.06 -9.89
N ARG A 123 9.21 8.82 -8.81
CA ARG A 123 9.92 10.10 -8.56
C ARG A 123 11.02 9.97 -7.54
N THR A 124 10.79 9.20 -6.48
CA THR A 124 11.77 8.93 -5.44
C THR A 124 11.63 7.48 -4.96
N ILE A 125 12.70 6.91 -4.45
CA ILE A 125 12.71 5.60 -3.81
C ILE A 125 13.47 5.71 -2.50
N HIS A 126 12.84 5.29 -1.41
CA HIS A 126 13.46 5.18 -0.10
C HIS A 126 13.48 3.72 0.32
N LEU A 127 14.66 3.13 0.47
CA LEU A 127 14.82 1.82 1.07
C LEU A 127 14.52 1.92 2.57
N VAL A 128 13.54 1.15 3.04
CA VAL A 128 13.12 1.17 4.45
C VAL A 128 13.70 -0.04 5.18
N ARG A 129 14.28 0.21 6.35
CA ARG A 129 14.73 -0.82 7.28
C ARG A 129 13.96 -0.72 8.60
N GLN A 130 13.76 -1.88 9.22
CA GLN A 130 13.07 -2.02 10.50
C GLN A 130 13.66 -3.23 11.23
N ASP A 131 14.10 -3.01 12.46
CA ASP A 131 14.52 -4.12 13.31
C ASP A 131 13.29 -4.77 13.95
N PHE A 132 13.37 -6.07 14.17
CA PHE A 132 12.34 -6.85 14.85
C PHE A 132 12.95 -7.60 16.04
N ALA A 133 12.25 -7.64 17.16
CA ALA A 133 12.63 -8.41 18.34
C ALA A 133 11.65 -9.57 18.56
N GLU A 134 12.11 -10.67 19.16
CA GLU A 134 11.19 -11.72 19.60
C GLU A 134 10.25 -11.18 20.68
N ILE A 135 8.96 -11.46 20.57
CA ILE A 135 7.96 -11.05 21.58
C ILE A 135 8.19 -11.70 22.96
N ALA A 136 8.85 -12.87 22.95
CA ALA A 136 9.27 -13.62 24.14
C ALA A 136 10.43 -14.55 23.73
N PRO A 137 11.33 -14.93 24.66
CA PRO A 137 12.46 -15.79 24.35
C PRO A 137 12.04 -17.09 23.64
N GLY A 138 12.57 -17.32 22.43
CA GLY A 138 12.27 -18.49 21.60
C GLY A 138 11.02 -18.38 20.73
N SER A 139 10.36 -17.22 20.70
CA SER A 139 9.19 -16.99 19.84
C SER A 139 9.57 -16.90 18.37
N ARG A 140 8.74 -17.51 17.50
CA ARG A 140 8.83 -17.31 16.04
C ARG A 140 8.17 -16.01 15.58
N THR A 141 7.27 -15.47 16.39
CA THR A 141 6.63 -14.17 16.14
C THR A 141 7.55 -13.09 16.65
N ARG A 142 7.79 -12.09 15.81
CA ARG A 142 8.63 -10.94 16.13
C ARG A 142 7.80 -9.67 16.00
N GLU A 143 8.10 -8.70 16.85
CA GLU A 143 7.48 -7.37 16.82
C GLU A 143 8.51 -6.33 16.37
N PRO A 144 8.05 -5.25 15.71
CA PRO A 144 8.92 -4.12 15.36
C PRO A 144 9.57 -3.55 16.63
N VAL A 145 10.89 -3.34 16.59
CA VAL A 145 11.57 -2.57 17.63
C VAL A 145 11.18 -1.10 17.46
N PRO A 146 10.57 -0.46 18.48
CA PRO A 146 10.17 0.94 18.37
C PRO A 146 11.34 1.85 18.00
N ALA A 147 11.09 2.82 17.13
CA ALA A 147 12.07 3.81 16.67
C ALA A 147 13.34 3.27 15.97
N SER A 148 13.43 1.97 15.67
CA SER A 148 14.54 1.41 14.86
C SER A 148 14.38 1.67 13.36
N ARG A 149 13.21 2.17 12.93
CA ARG A 149 12.94 2.43 11.53
C ARG A 149 13.89 3.47 10.98
N SER A 150 14.51 3.12 9.86
CA SER A 150 15.36 4.05 9.10
C SER A 150 15.00 3.97 7.63
N SER A 151 15.29 5.04 6.90
CA SER A 151 15.16 5.07 5.45
C SER A 151 16.35 5.76 4.81
N GLU A 152 16.75 5.27 3.63
CA GLU A 152 17.78 5.89 2.81
C GLU A 152 17.28 6.06 1.38
N ALA A 153 17.62 7.20 0.77
CA ALA A 153 17.28 7.43 -0.63
C ALA A 153 18.17 6.55 -1.53
N VAL A 154 17.54 5.92 -2.53
CA VAL A 154 18.23 5.10 -3.53
C VAL A 154 17.67 5.41 -4.92
N ASP A 155 18.48 5.25 -5.96
CA ASP A 155 18.01 5.47 -7.34
C ASP A 155 17.32 4.24 -7.93
N ARG A 156 17.50 3.07 -7.32
CA ARG A 156 16.97 1.79 -7.79
C ARG A 156 16.52 0.91 -6.63
N CYS A 157 15.30 0.37 -6.75
CA CYS A 157 14.79 -0.64 -5.84
C CYS A 157 15.59 -1.95 -6.01
N PRO A 158 16.13 -2.54 -4.93
CA PRO A 158 16.76 -3.84 -5.03
C PRO A 158 15.74 -4.94 -5.31
N LYS A 159 16.19 -6.04 -5.91
CA LYS A 159 15.38 -7.28 -5.95
C LYS A 159 15.39 -8.00 -4.60
N TRP A 160 16.54 -8.00 -3.92
CA TRP A 160 16.81 -8.72 -2.68
C TRP A 160 17.29 -7.72 -1.62
N PHE A 161 16.58 -7.64 -0.49
CA PHE A 161 16.73 -6.57 0.50
C PHE A 161 17.75 -6.90 1.59
N GLY A 162 18.06 -8.19 1.79
CA GLY A 162 18.98 -8.64 2.83
C GLY A 162 18.42 -8.44 4.24
N GLY A 163 19.29 -8.53 5.25
CA GLY A 163 18.85 -8.46 6.66
C GLY A 163 18.29 -7.08 7.05
N GLY A 164 17.05 -7.05 7.52
CA GLY A 164 16.40 -5.87 8.10
C GLY A 164 15.78 -4.88 7.10
N GLY A 165 15.96 -5.08 5.80
CA GLY A 165 15.22 -4.34 4.77
C GLY A 165 13.80 -4.87 4.67
N VAL A 166 12.80 -4.02 4.88
CA VAL A 166 11.37 -4.42 4.88
C VAL A 166 10.63 -4.03 3.62
N GLY A 167 11.26 -3.24 2.75
CA GLY A 167 10.66 -2.80 1.50
C GLY A 167 11.15 -1.42 1.09
N VAL A 168 10.47 -0.83 0.11
CA VAL A 168 10.71 0.55 -0.33
C VAL A 168 9.46 1.40 -0.18
N LEU A 169 9.66 2.68 0.13
CA LEU A 169 8.65 3.71 -0.05
C LEU A 169 8.98 4.48 -1.33
N ALA A 170 8.10 4.39 -2.33
CA ALA A 170 8.24 5.08 -3.61
C ALA A 170 7.24 6.23 -3.71
N GLU A 171 7.67 7.40 -4.17
CA GLU A 171 6.74 8.44 -4.60
C GLU A 171 6.35 8.22 -6.07
N LEU A 172 5.08 7.93 -6.29
CA LEU A 172 4.51 7.65 -7.60
C LEU A 172 3.73 8.87 -8.09
N HIS A 173 4.17 9.43 -9.21
CA HIS A 173 3.45 10.49 -9.90
C HIS A 173 2.43 9.88 -10.85
N VAL A 174 1.15 9.99 -10.50
CA VAL A 174 0.04 9.45 -11.28
C VAL A 174 -0.49 10.56 -12.21
N PRO A 175 -0.47 10.36 -13.54
CA PRO A 175 -1.08 11.31 -14.46
C PRO A 175 -2.59 11.36 -14.22
N GLY A 176 -3.21 12.54 -14.41
CA GLY A 176 -4.67 12.65 -14.33
C GLY A 176 -5.35 11.69 -15.31
N PRO A 177 -6.63 11.34 -15.07
CA PRO A 177 -7.38 10.54 -16.03
C PRO A 177 -7.33 11.22 -17.40
N HIS A 178 -7.02 10.45 -18.45
CA HIS A 178 -7.09 10.96 -19.81
C HIS A 178 -8.54 11.37 -20.10
N PRO A 179 -8.77 12.55 -20.72
CA PRO A 179 -10.11 13.04 -21.06
C PRO A 179 -10.83 12.15 -22.09
#